data_AF-A0A1H5ZRH9-F1
#
_entry.id   AF-A0A1H5ZRH9-F1
#
_cell.length_a   1.000
_cell.length_b   1.000
_cell.length_c   1.000
_cell.angle_alpha   90.00
_cell.angle_beta   90.00
_cell.angle_gamma   90.00
#
_symmetry.space_group_name_H-M   'P 1'
#
loop_
_entity.id
_entity.type
_entity.pdbx_description
1 polymer ?
#
loop_
_entity_poly.entity_id
_entity_poly.type
_entity_poly.pdbx_seq_one_letter_code
_entity_poly.pdbx_strand_id
1 'polypeptide(L)'
;MRKLLLIFLLISGLVFGQQKTLYKAISYNNLVELYNQKLKVENEDLNGNIDRCKFIIADAKTKKDYNTEMVFDQFLIGLQEANAAADKNANFLTVYKDPTSYNFYDSKNNFVGRIYKEKLDEQIAINGDKTETYVSNYFYLSQQ
;
A
#
# COMPACT_ATOMS: atom_id res chain seq x y z
N MET A 1 -49.35 -5.99 -10.84
CA MET A 1 -47.93 -5.77 -11.25
C MET A 1 -47.17 -4.78 -10.35
N ARG A 2 -47.78 -3.71 -9.79
CA ARG A 2 -47.06 -2.76 -8.90
C ARG A 2 -46.55 -3.34 -7.56
N LYS A 3 -47.22 -4.36 -7.00
CA LYS A 3 -46.83 -4.97 -5.71
C LYS A 3 -45.56 -5.83 -5.77
N LEU A 4 -45.27 -6.43 -6.93
CA LEU A 4 -44.06 -7.25 -7.15
C LEU A 4 -42.79 -6.40 -7.28
N LEU A 5 -42.92 -5.19 -7.84
CA LEU A 5 -41.80 -4.23 -7.99
C LEU A 5 -41.27 -3.73 -6.65
N LEU A 6 -42.17 -3.54 -5.66
CA LEU A 6 -41.81 -3.13 -4.30
C LEU A 6 -41.08 -4.24 -3.52
N ILE A 7 -41.47 -5.50 -3.73
CA ILE A 7 -40.79 -6.65 -3.12
C ILE A 7 -39.39 -6.82 -3.73
N PHE A 8 -39.24 -6.61 -5.05
CA PHE A 8 -37.93 -6.66 -5.71
C PHE A 8 -36.98 -5.56 -5.21
N LEU A 9 -37.49 -4.33 -4.99
CA LEU A 9 -36.72 -3.21 -4.43
C LEU A 9 -36.32 -3.42 -2.96
N LEU A 10 -37.16 -4.11 -2.17
CA LEU A 10 -36.86 -4.43 -0.77
C LEU A 10 -35.84 -5.58 -0.63
N ILE A 11 -35.87 -6.55 -1.54
CA ILE A 11 -34.91 -7.68 -1.55
C ILE A 11 -33.56 -7.25 -2.14
N SER A 12 -33.55 -6.36 -3.15
CA SER A 12 -32.31 -5.81 -3.70
C SER A 12 -31.59 -4.84 -2.75
N GLY A 13 -32.33 -4.23 -1.81
CA GLY A 13 -31.74 -3.47 -0.71
C GLY A 13 -31.08 -4.34 0.36
N LEU A 14 -31.57 -5.56 0.61
CA LEU A 14 -31.02 -6.46 1.65
C LEU A 14 -29.71 -7.15 1.26
N VAL A 15 -29.33 -7.11 -0.02
CA VAL A 15 -27.95 -7.38 -0.44
C VAL A 15 -27.15 -6.09 -0.28
N PHE A 16 -27.13 -5.55 0.94
CA PHE A 16 -26.23 -4.47 1.33
C PHE A 16 -24.81 -4.98 1.14
N GLY A 17 -24.22 -4.67 -0.02
CA GLY A 17 -22.80 -4.85 -0.26
C GLY A 17 -22.06 -4.21 0.90
N GLN A 18 -21.25 -5.01 1.61
CA GLN A 18 -20.41 -4.50 2.68
C GLN A 18 -19.68 -3.26 2.17
N GLN A 19 -20.04 -2.11 2.72
CA GLN A 19 -19.57 -0.83 2.23
C GLN A 19 -18.11 -0.70 2.64
N LYS A 20 -17.21 -1.00 1.70
CA LYS A 20 -15.76 -0.82 1.87
C LYS A 20 -15.51 0.64 2.20
N THR A 21 -15.00 0.90 3.40
CA THR A 21 -14.72 2.27 3.87
C THR A 21 -13.24 2.55 3.69
N LEU A 22 -12.88 3.66 3.05
CA LEU A 22 -11.48 4.07 2.94
C LEU A 22 -10.93 4.27 4.36
N TYR A 23 -9.87 3.53 4.69
CA TYR A 23 -9.26 3.55 6.01
C TYR A 23 -7.92 4.29 6.00
N LYS A 24 -7.07 4.03 5.00
CA LYS A 24 -5.78 4.71 4.83
C LYS A 24 -5.52 4.97 3.36
N ALA A 25 -4.90 6.11 3.06
CA ALA A 25 -4.29 6.41 1.79
C ALA A 25 -2.84 6.85 2.04
N ILE A 26 -1.91 6.28 1.31
CA ILE A 26 -0.48 6.63 1.36
C ILE A 26 -0.12 7.22 0.01
N SER A 27 0.41 8.44 0.02
CA SER A 27 0.85 9.11 -1.21
C SER A 27 2.26 8.69 -1.64
N TYR A 28 2.63 9.03 -2.88
CA TYR A 28 4.02 8.90 -3.32
C TYR A 28 4.99 9.71 -2.45
N ASN A 29 4.62 10.92 -2.02
CA ASN A 29 5.43 11.71 -1.09
C ASN A 29 5.69 10.97 0.21
N ASN A 30 4.69 10.30 0.79
CA ASN A 30 4.87 9.54 2.01
C ASN A 30 5.79 8.33 1.82
N LEU A 31 5.77 7.69 0.64
CA LEU A 31 6.71 6.62 0.30
C LEU A 31 8.15 7.14 0.21
N VAL A 32 8.35 8.28 -0.45
CA VAL A 32 9.66 8.92 -0.60
C VAL A 32 10.21 9.37 0.76
N GLU A 33 9.37 9.96 1.61
CA GLU A 33 9.72 10.35 2.98
C GLU A 33 10.12 9.13 3.81
N LEU A 34 9.36 8.04 3.72
CA LEU A 34 9.68 6.79 4.42
C LEU A 34 11.04 6.24 3.96
N TYR A 35 11.30 6.22 2.65
CA TYR A 35 12.59 5.79 2.08
C TYR A 35 13.75 6.64 2.63
N ASN A 36 13.62 7.96 2.54
CA ASN A 36 14.64 8.91 3.02
C ASN A 36 14.88 8.76 4.52
N GLN A 37 13.81 8.63 5.32
CA GLN A 37 13.91 8.45 6.76
C GLN A 37 14.65 7.15 7.12
N LYS A 38 14.36 6.04 6.44
CA LYS A 38 14.98 4.74 6.71
C LYS A 38 16.45 4.73 6.37
N LEU A 39 16.85 5.45 5.33
CA LEU A 39 18.24 5.57 4.91
C LEU A 39 18.98 6.77 5.54
N LYS A 40 18.29 7.58 6.35
CA LYS A 40 18.82 8.83 6.91
C LYS A 40 19.40 9.75 5.83
N VAL A 41 18.70 9.85 4.71
CA VAL A 41 19.08 10.68 3.56
C VAL A 41 18.48 12.08 3.77
N GLU A 42 19.33 13.09 3.69
CA GLU A 42 18.93 14.50 3.77
C GLU A 42 19.09 15.16 2.40
N ASN A 43 18.04 15.83 1.91
CA ASN A 43 18.07 16.69 0.72
C ASN A 43 18.45 16.01 -0.61
N GLU A 44 18.27 14.70 -0.76
CA GLU A 44 18.42 14.01 -2.04
C GLU A 44 17.14 14.12 -2.88
N ASP A 45 17.30 14.38 -4.18
CA ASP A 45 16.18 14.38 -5.11
C ASP A 45 15.72 12.95 -5.44
N LEU A 46 14.57 12.84 -6.11
CA LEU A 46 13.97 11.54 -6.41
C LEU A 46 14.82 10.68 -7.36
N ASN A 47 15.59 11.29 -8.28
CA ASN A 47 16.47 10.53 -9.16
C ASN A 47 17.67 9.98 -8.39
N GLY A 48 18.25 10.78 -7.49
CA GLY A 48 19.30 10.34 -6.57
C GLY A 48 18.83 9.17 -5.70
N ASN A 49 17.61 9.26 -5.15
CA ASN A 49 16.99 8.16 -4.40
C ASN A 49 16.84 6.88 -5.24
N ILE A 50 16.39 7.00 -6.50
CA ILE A 50 16.26 5.86 -7.42
C ILE A 50 17.62 5.20 -7.67
N ASP A 51 18.66 5.98 -7.91
CA ASP A 51 19.99 5.44 -8.19
C ASP A 51 20.64 4.82 -6.95
N ARG A 52 20.44 5.43 -5.78
CA ARG A 52 20.78 4.82 -4.49
C ARG A 52 20.07 3.49 -4.28
N CYS A 53 18.78 3.42 -4.59
CA CYS A 53 17.99 2.21 -4.46
C CYS A 53 18.55 1.09 -5.36
N LYS A 54 18.86 1.39 -6.62
CA LYS A 54 19.52 0.45 -7.55
C LYS A 54 20.88 -0.03 -7.03
N PHE A 55 21.68 0.87 -6.47
CA PHE A 55 22.97 0.52 -5.88
C PHE A 55 22.82 -0.46 -4.71
N ILE A 56 21.88 -0.20 -3.78
CA ILE A 56 21.60 -1.09 -2.65
C ILE A 56 21.17 -2.48 -3.13
N ILE A 57 20.30 -2.56 -4.14
CA ILE A 57 19.87 -3.83 -4.75
C ILE A 57 21.07 -4.60 -5.33
N ALA A 58 21.96 -3.92 -6.07
CA ALA A 58 23.13 -4.55 -6.68
C ALA A 58 24.14 -5.07 -5.63
N ASP A 59 24.35 -4.30 -4.55
CA ASP A 59 25.19 -4.71 -3.43
C ASP A 59 24.57 -5.90 -2.67
N ALA A 60 23.27 -5.87 -2.41
CA ALA A 60 22.53 -6.97 -1.77
C ALA A 60 22.62 -8.27 -2.56
N LYS A 61 22.46 -8.22 -3.90
CA LYS A 61 22.67 -9.35 -4.81
C LYS A 61 24.08 -9.93 -4.69
N THR A 62 25.10 -9.07 -4.67
CA THR A 62 26.50 -9.48 -4.53
C THR A 62 26.76 -10.17 -3.19
N LYS A 63 26.12 -9.68 -2.13
CA LYS A 63 26.21 -10.22 -0.76
C LYS A 63 25.25 -11.38 -0.48
N LYS A 64 24.39 -11.74 -1.44
CA LYS A 64 23.30 -12.73 -1.28
C LYS A 64 22.33 -12.39 -0.15
N ASP A 65 22.09 -11.11 0.09
CA ASP A 65 21.09 -10.60 1.04
C ASP A 65 19.74 -10.43 0.35
N TYR A 66 19.03 -11.55 0.18
CA TYR A 66 17.75 -11.60 -0.55
C TYR A 66 16.65 -10.76 0.11
N ASN A 67 16.69 -10.60 1.43
CA ASN A 67 15.67 -9.81 2.14
C ASN A 67 15.81 -8.33 1.80
N THR A 68 17.04 -7.82 1.84
CA THR A 68 17.32 -6.44 1.43
C THR A 68 17.01 -6.24 -0.05
N GLU A 69 17.44 -7.16 -0.91
CA GLU A 69 17.12 -7.11 -2.35
C GLU A 69 15.61 -6.96 -2.59
N MET A 70 14.81 -7.85 -2.01
CA MET A 70 13.36 -7.90 -2.22
C MET A 70 12.64 -6.66 -1.69
N VAL A 71 13.02 -6.15 -0.52
CA VAL A 71 12.43 -4.93 0.05
C VAL A 71 12.78 -3.71 -0.81
N PHE A 72 14.03 -3.60 -1.25
CA PHE A 72 14.45 -2.46 -2.06
C PHE A 72 13.95 -2.53 -3.50
N ASP A 73 13.70 -3.71 -4.06
CA ASP A 73 13.01 -3.84 -5.36
C ASP A 73 11.60 -3.24 -5.29
N GLN A 74 10.86 -3.47 -4.20
CA GLN A 74 9.53 -2.87 -4.01
C GLN A 74 9.60 -1.34 -3.84
N PHE A 75 10.59 -0.84 -3.09
CA PHE A 75 10.84 0.60 -3.03
C PHE A 75 11.18 1.16 -4.41
N LEU A 76 12.03 0.48 -5.19
CA LEU A 76 12.42 0.95 -6.52
C LEU A 76 11.20 1.12 -7.43
N ILE A 77 10.28 0.15 -7.44
CA ILE A 77 9.04 0.24 -8.21
C ILE A 77 8.25 1.50 -7.80
N GLY A 78 7.99 1.67 -6.49
CA GLY A 78 7.22 2.82 -6.02
C GLY A 78 7.91 4.18 -6.24
N LEU A 79 9.25 4.24 -6.14
CA LEU A 79 10.02 5.46 -6.46
C LEU A 79 9.98 5.79 -7.95
N GLN A 80 10.03 4.78 -8.83
CA GLN A 80 9.89 4.96 -10.27
C GLN A 80 8.49 5.45 -10.65
N GLU A 81 7.46 4.89 -10.04
CA GLU A 81 6.08 5.39 -10.19
C GLU A 81 5.97 6.85 -9.72
N ALA A 82 6.53 7.19 -8.55
CA ALA A 82 6.54 8.55 -8.04
C ALA A 82 7.24 9.54 -8.98
N ASN A 83 8.25 9.07 -9.73
CA ASN A 83 8.99 9.91 -10.68
C ASN A 83 8.20 10.14 -11.97
N ALA A 84 7.37 9.17 -12.37
CA ALA A 84 6.47 9.29 -13.50
C ALA A 84 5.16 10.02 -13.16
N ALA A 85 4.81 10.11 -11.87
CA ALA A 85 3.59 10.76 -11.41
C ALA A 85 3.66 12.29 -11.56
N ALA A 86 2.62 12.87 -12.17
CA ALA A 86 2.47 14.32 -12.26
C ALA A 86 2.15 14.98 -10.90
N ASP A 87 1.44 14.26 -10.03
CA ASP A 87 1.13 14.67 -8.66
C ASP A 87 1.65 13.65 -7.66
N LYS A 88 2.61 14.05 -6.82
CA LYS A 88 3.20 13.18 -5.79
C LYS A 88 2.33 13.03 -4.54
N ASN A 89 1.25 13.81 -4.42
CA ASN A 89 0.24 13.61 -3.39
C ASN A 89 -0.81 12.57 -3.81
N ALA A 90 -0.79 12.11 -5.06
CA ALA A 90 -1.61 10.99 -5.50
C ALA A 90 -1.28 9.71 -4.72
N ASN A 91 -2.28 8.84 -4.57
CA ASN A 91 -2.17 7.62 -3.78
C ASN A 91 -1.21 6.63 -4.45
N PHE A 92 -0.15 6.25 -3.74
CA PHE A 92 0.65 5.08 -4.04
C PHE A 92 -0.06 3.79 -3.62
N LEU A 93 -0.76 3.84 -2.48
CA LEU A 93 -1.47 2.71 -1.89
C LEU A 93 -2.75 3.21 -1.23
N THR A 94 -3.82 2.43 -1.36
CA THR A 94 -5.04 2.63 -0.56
C THR A 94 -5.43 1.37 0.20
N VAL A 95 -5.94 1.56 1.41
CA VAL A 95 -6.40 0.50 2.29
C VAL A 95 -7.87 0.75 2.60
N TYR A 96 -8.73 -0.18 2.22
CA TYR A 96 -10.14 -0.16 2.56
C TYR A 96 -10.42 -1.18 3.65
N LYS A 97 -11.24 -0.79 4.62
CA LYS A 97 -11.71 -1.66 5.69
C LYS A 97 -13.11 -2.15 5.39
N ASP A 98 -13.33 -3.44 5.65
CA ASP A 98 -14.64 -4.06 5.78
C ASP A 98 -14.77 -4.68 7.19
N PRO A 99 -15.91 -5.28 7.56
CA PRO A 99 -16.12 -5.78 8.92
C PRO A 99 -15.08 -6.81 9.40
N THR A 100 -14.44 -7.56 8.48
CA THR A 100 -13.56 -8.68 8.83
C THR A 100 -12.12 -8.52 8.36
N SER A 101 -11.82 -7.51 7.54
CA SER A 101 -10.50 -7.37 6.92
C SER A 101 -10.13 -5.95 6.50
N TYR A 102 -8.84 -5.80 6.20
CA TYR A 102 -8.27 -4.66 5.50
C TYR A 102 -7.79 -5.13 4.13
N ASN A 103 -8.26 -4.46 3.08
CA ASN A 103 -7.97 -4.78 1.69
C ASN A 103 -7.05 -3.71 1.11
N PHE A 104 -5.91 -4.13 0.58
CA PHE A 104 -4.85 -3.29 0.05
C PHE A 104 -4.96 -3.21 -1.47
N TYR A 105 -4.79 -1.99 -2.00
CA TYR A 105 -4.91 -1.68 -3.42
C TYR A 105 -3.73 -0.83 -3.88
N ASP A 106 -3.22 -1.12 -5.07
CA ASP A 106 -2.09 -0.40 -5.68
C ASP A 106 -2.49 1.02 -6.14
N SER A 107 -1.52 1.74 -6.71
CA SER A 107 -1.69 3.10 -7.25
C SER A 107 -2.70 3.20 -8.41
N LYS A 108 -3.00 2.07 -9.07
CA LYS A 108 -3.99 1.94 -10.14
C LYS A 108 -5.33 1.42 -9.61
N ASN A 109 -5.48 1.32 -8.28
CA ASN A 109 -6.65 0.80 -7.59
C ASN A 109 -6.98 -0.67 -7.92
N ASN A 110 -5.97 -1.47 -8.29
CA ASN A 110 -6.09 -2.92 -8.38
C ASN A 110 -5.92 -3.55 -7.01
N PHE A 111 -6.71 -4.59 -6.73
CA PHE A 111 -6.60 -5.34 -5.47
C PHE A 111 -5.27 -6.10 -5.43
N VAL A 112 -4.50 -5.89 -4.37
CA VAL A 112 -3.22 -6.59 -4.14
C VAL A 112 -3.40 -7.71 -3.13
N GLY A 113 -4.10 -7.47 -2.03
CA GLY A 113 -4.27 -8.50 -1.01
C GLY A 113 -5.13 -8.06 0.16
N ARG A 114 -5.36 -9.00 1.08
CA ARG A 114 -6.13 -8.75 2.30
C ARG A 114 -5.41 -9.24 3.53
N ILE A 115 -5.64 -8.53 4.64
CA ILE A 115 -5.22 -8.93 5.97
C ILE A 115 -6.45 -8.99 6.87
N TYR A 116 -6.62 -10.09 7.58
CA TYR A 116 -7.71 -10.23 8.55
C TYR A 116 -7.61 -9.13 9.61
N LYS A 117 -8.77 -8.60 10.00
CA LYS A 117 -8.89 -7.43 10.85
C LYS A 117 -8.09 -7.56 12.14
N GLU A 118 -8.22 -8.70 12.83
CA GLU A 118 -7.50 -8.98 14.08
C GLU A 118 -5.98 -8.87 13.91
N LYS A 119 -5.43 -9.39 12.80
CA LYS A 119 -4.00 -9.36 12.54
C LYS A 119 -3.47 -7.95 12.29
N LEU A 120 -4.17 -7.16 11.47
CA LEU A 120 -3.71 -5.79 11.21
C LEU A 120 -3.93 -4.89 12.43
N ASP A 121 -5.05 -5.06 13.16
CA ASP A 121 -5.30 -4.31 14.40
C ASP A 121 -4.19 -4.59 15.44
N GLU A 122 -3.74 -5.84 15.58
CA GLU A 122 -2.60 -6.19 16.43
C GLU A 122 -1.31 -5.50 15.99
N GLN A 123 -0.98 -5.54 14.70
CA GLN A 123 0.21 -4.86 14.19
C GLN A 123 0.14 -3.34 14.35
N ILE A 124 -1.04 -2.73 14.20
CA ILE A 124 -1.25 -1.30 14.46
C ILE A 124 -1.05 -1.00 15.95
N ALA A 125 -1.48 -1.88 16.86
CA ALA A 125 -1.25 -1.72 18.29
C ALA A 125 0.24 -1.81 18.66
N ILE A 126 1.02 -2.68 18.00
CA ILE A 126 2.45 -2.88 18.27
C ILE A 126 3.32 -1.80 17.60
N ASN A 127 3.11 -1.55 16.30
CA ASN A 127 3.98 -0.70 15.47
C ASN A 127 3.46 0.74 15.34
N GLY A 128 2.19 0.96 15.69
CA GLY A 128 1.47 2.22 15.52
C GLY A 128 0.75 2.34 14.16
N ASP A 129 -0.23 3.25 14.10
CA ASP A 129 -0.92 3.67 12.87
C ASP A 129 -0.03 4.66 12.08
N LYS A 130 1.04 4.13 11.48
CA LYS A 130 2.06 4.89 10.73
C LYS A 130 2.18 4.38 9.31
N THR A 131 2.68 5.23 8.40
CA THR A 131 2.93 4.87 6.98
C THR A 131 3.71 3.56 6.84
N GLU A 132 4.77 3.38 7.62
CA GLU A 132 5.60 2.17 7.62
C GLU A 132 4.79 0.89 7.86
N THR A 133 3.83 0.92 8.78
CA THR A 133 2.99 -0.25 9.10
C THR A 133 2.23 -0.72 7.86
N TYR A 134 1.66 0.19 7.08
CA TYR A 134 0.90 -0.18 5.89
C TYR A 134 1.79 -0.49 4.69
N VAL A 135 2.90 0.25 4.50
CA VAL A 135 3.85 -0.01 3.39
C VAL A 135 4.52 -1.38 3.56
N SER A 136 4.93 -1.74 4.78
CA SER A 136 5.55 -3.05 5.03
C SER A 136 4.60 -4.22 4.76
N ASN A 137 3.34 -4.11 5.19
CA ASN A 137 2.30 -5.08 4.86
C ASN A 137 2.01 -5.15 3.37
N TYR A 138 1.91 -3.99 2.71
CA TYR A 138 1.70 -3.94 1.27
C TYR A 138 2.82 -4.64 0.51
N PHE A 139 4.09 -4.36 0.83
CA PHE A 139 5.23 -5.02 0.20
C PHE A 139 5.22 -6.53 0.43
N TYR A 140 4.87 -6.99 1.63
CA TYR A 140 4.72 -8.42 1.91
C TYR A 140 3.61 -9.08 1.07
N LEU A 141 2.49 -8.39 0.86
CA LEU A 141 1.40 -8.89 0.02
C LEU A 141 1.75 -8.89 -1.47
N SER A 142 2.48 -7.89 -1.95
CA SER A 142 2.90 -7.77 -3.37
C SER A 142 3.92 -8.82 -3.81
N GLN A 143 4.46 -9.62 -2.89
CA GLN A 143 5.42 -10.69 -3.16
C GLN A 143 4.78 -12.08 -3.33
N GLN A 144 3.47 -12.20 -3.06
CA GLN A 144 2.72 -13.46 -3.14
C GLN A 144 2.14 -13.67 -4.54
#